data_AF-U1QNH8-F1
#
_entry.id   AF-U1QNH8-F1
#
_cell.length_a   1.000
_cell.length_b   1.000
_cell.length_c   1.000
_cell.angle_alpha   90.00
_cell.angle_beta   90.00
_cell.angle_gamma   90.00
#
_symmetry.space_group_name_H-M   'P 1'
#
loop_
_entity.id
_entity.type
_entity.pdbx_description
1 polymer ?
#
loop_
_entity_poly.entity_id
_entity_poly.type
_entity_poly.pdbx_seq_one_letter_code
_entity_poly.pdbx_strand_id
1 'polypeptide(L)'
;GRLRTERVRRLGAIMLTATPGSPLGPQEVADAVVERVRTEGAGAGLAALPWDEEARSLRARLALLHEHLGEPWPDMSDAALAKRAEEWLAPAVMSLVGQAGSRGSSGAAASSAGSRRFSLERLDMAQALRALLPWPQAARLEELAPERIEVPSGSQVRVDYGSSAAGSAGPSAATGAMDSAGTGQAGRPVLAVRVQECFGWAATPRIVEGRVAVLLHLLSPARRPVAVTDDLASFWEQGYPQVRSEMRGRYPKHAWPEDPWNAPATRGTGRRR
;
A
#
# COMPACT_ATOMS: atom_id res chain seq x y z
N GLY A 1 2.11 -8.70 16.99
CA GLY A 1 1.67 -8.19 18.31
C GLY A 1 0.88 -9.24 19.06
N ARG A 2 1.15 -9.45 20.36
CA ARG A 2 0.47 -10.49 21.18
C ARG A 2 -0.35 -9.82 22.27
N LEU A 3 -1.57 -10.29 22.49
CA LEU A 3 -2.38 -9.87 23.63
C LEU A 3 -1.98 -10.70 24.86
N ARG A 4 -1.75 -10.04 25.99
CA ARG A 4 -1.54 -10.67 27.29
C ARG A 4 -2.61 -10.20 28.25
N THR A 5 -3.25 -11.15 28.92
CA THR A 5 -4.19 -10.86 29.99
C THR A 5 -3.44 -11.08 31.31
N GLU A 6 -3.49 -10.10 32.21
CA GLU A 6 -2.88 -10.19 33.53
C GLU A 6 -3.90 -9.74 34.58
N ARG A 7 -4.07 -10.58 35.61
CA ARG A 7 -4.81 -10.24 36.83
C ARG A 7 -3.81 -9.71 37.84
N VAL A 8 -3.94 -8.43 38.18
CA VAL A 8 -3.02 -7.75 39.11
C VAL A 8 -3.74 -7.42 40.42
N ARG A 9 -3.15 -7.81 41.56
CA ARG A 9 -3.59 -7.37 42.89
C ARG A 9 -2.69 -6.23 43.35
N ARG A 10 -3.27 -5.11 43.80
CA ARG A 10 -2.54 -3.90 44.18
C ARG A 10 -3.00 -3.39 45.55
N LEU A 11 -2.10 -2.78 46.31
CA LEU A 11 -2.42 -1.95 47.47
C LEU A 11 -2.03 -0.51 47.14
N GLY A 12 -3.01 0.29 46.73
CA GLY A 12 -2.74 1.60 46.12
C GLY A 12 -1.89 1.45 44.87
N ALA A 13 -0.74 2.14 44.82
CA ALA A 13 0.22 2.05 43.72
C ALA A 13 1.13 0.80 43.78
N ILE A 14 1.15 0.07 44.89
CA ILE A 14 2.06 -1.07 45.08
C ILE A 14 1.44 -2.33 44.49
N MET A 15 2.10 -2.91 43.48
CA MET A 15 1.73 -4.20 42.91
C MET A 15 2.12 -5.34 43.86
N LEU A 16 1.13 -6.14 44.31
CA LEU A 16 1.34 -7.27 45.22
C LEU A 16 1.58 -8.58 44.45
N THR A 17 0.73 -8.87 43.45
CA THR A 17 0.81 -10.09 42.63
C THR A 17 0.34 -9.82 41.22
N ALA A 18 0.98 -10.42 40.23
CA ALA A 18 0.51 -10.48 38.84
C ALA A 18 0.43 -11.94 38.40
N THR A 19 -0.77 -12.40 38.04
CA THR A 19 -0.99 -13.76 37.52
C THR A 19 -1.62 -13.66 36.13
N PRO A 20 -1.43 -14.64 35.23
CA PRO A 20 -2.16 -14.68 33.97
C PRO A 20 -3.67 -14.52 34.21
N GLY A 21 -4.30 -13.63 33.44
CA GLY A 21 -5.74 -13.39 33.51
C GLY A 21 -6.54 -14.48 32.80
N SER A 22 -7.84 -14.55 33.08
CA SER A 22 -8.77 -15.39 32.32
C SER A 22 -8.74 -15.04 30.82
N PRO A 23 -9.01 -16.00 29.92
CA PRO A 23 -9.14 -15.70 28.50
C PRO A 23 -10.31 -14.75 28.27
N LEU A 24 -10.08 -13.69 27.49
CA LEU A 24 -11.10 -12.70 27.12
C LEU A 24 -12.00 -13.26 26.01
N GLY A 25 -13.27 -12.84 26.00
CA GLY A 25 -14.20 -13.09 24.90
C GLY A 25 -13.83 -12.30 23.63
N PRO A 26 -14.38 -12.67 22.45
CA PRO A 26 -14.06 -12.00 21.18
C PRO A 26 -14.31 -10.48 21.20
N GLN A 27 -15.40 -10.04 21.83
CA GLN A 27 -15.73 -8.61 21.96
C GLN A 27 -14.71 -7.88 22.82
N GLU A 28 -14.37 -8.42 24.00
CA GLU A 28 -13.40 -7.81 24.92
C GLU A 28 -12.00 -7.68 24.30
N VAL A 29 -11.60 -8.66 23.47
CA VAL A 29 -10.35 -8.58 22.69
C VAL A 29 -10.42 -7.46 21.64
N ALA A 30 -11.54 -7.35 20.93
CA ALA A 30 -11.73 -6.30 19.93
C ALA A 30 -11.72 -4.90 20.58
N ASP A 31 -12.45 -4.72 21.68
CA ASP A 31 -12.52 -3.46 22.43
C ASP A 31 -11.13 -3.04 22.91
N ALA A 32 -10.34 -3.97 23.47
CA ALA A 32 -8.98 -3.69 23.93
C ALA A 32 -8.04 -3.27 22.79
N VAL A 33 -8.16 -3.89 21.62
CA VAL A 33 -7.35 -3.55 20.44
C VAL A 33 -7.76 -2.20 19.87
N VAL A 34 -9.07 -1.93 19.75
CA VAL A 34 -9.62 -0.66 19.29
C VAL A 34 -9.21 0.48 20.22
N GLU A 35 -9.33 0.29 21.53
CA GLU A 35 -8.98 1.30 22.53
C GLU A 35 -7.49 1.64 22.47
N ARG A 36 -6.63 0.62 22.30
CA ARG A 36 -5.20 0.84 22.11
C ARG A 36 -4.92 1.66 20.86
N VAL A 37 -5.56 1.34 19.73
CA VAL A 37 -5.40 2.08 18.47
C VAL A 37 -5.91 3.52 18.60
N ARG A 38 -7.02 3.75 19.31
CA ARG A 38 -7.55 5.10 19.58
C ARG A 38 -6.64 5.93 20.48
N THR A 39 -6.12 5.32 21.55
CA THR A 39 -5.27 6.00 22.54
C THR A 39 -3.87 6.29 22.01
N GLU A 40 -3.23 5.32 21.34
CA GLU A 40 -1.86 5.47 20.83
C GLU A 40 -1.80 6.09 19.42
N GLY A 41 -2.93 6.14 18.70
CA GLY A 41 -3.09 6.79 17.40
C GLY A 41 -2.15 6.29 16.30
N ALA A 42 -1.74 7.24 15.44
CA ALA A 42 -0.77 7.09 14.34
C ALA A 42 0.59 6.52 14.78
N GLY A 43 0.97 6.78 16.03
CA GLY A 43 2.24 6.34 16.59
C GLY A 43 2.25 4.84 16.86
N ALA A 44 2.20 4.44 18.12
CA ALA A 44 2.38 3.04 18.51
C ALA A 44 1.14 2.15 18.25
N GLY A 45 -0.04 2.74 18.06
CA GLY A 45 -1.31 2.05 17.89
C GLY A 45 -1.44 1.41 16.51
N LEU A 46 -1.58 2.25 15.48
CA LEU A 46 -1.71 1.80 14.09
C LEU A 46 -0.43 1.14 13.57
N ALA A 47 0.76 1.63 13.94
CA ALA A 47 2.02 1.03 13.49
C ALA A 47 2.26 -0.39 14.03
N ALA A 48 1.56 -0.80 15.10
CA ALA A 48 1.64 -2.14 15.65
C ALA A 48 0.77 -3.18 14.93
N LEU A 49 -0.12 -2.76 14.03
CA LEU A 49 -0.94 -3.64 13.20
C LEU A 49 -0.12 -4.25 12.05
N PRO A 50 -0.47 -5.45 11.57
CA PRO A 50 0.28 -6.13 10.51
C PRO A 50 -0.05 -5.56 9.13
N TRP A 51 0.46 -4.36 8.84
CA TRP A 51 0.38 -3.81 7.49
C TRP A 51 1.21 -4.67 6.54
N ASP A 52 0.55 -5.48 5.72
CA ASP A 52 1.19 -6.14 4.59
C ASP A 52 1.19 -5.21 3.36
N GLU A 53 1.78 -5.68 2.26
CA GLU A 53 1.88 -4.89 1.04
C GLU A 53 0.52 -4.60 0.42
N GLU A 54 -0.41 -5.56 0.49
CA GLU A 54 -1.77 -5.41 -0.05
C GLU A 54 -2.54 -4.33 0.72
N ALA A 55 -2.50 -4.36 2.06
CA ALA A 55 -3.16 -3.39 2.91
C ALA A 55 -2.56 -1.98 2.74
N ARG A 56 -1.22 -1.87 2.62
CA ARG A 56 -0.57 -0.58 2.33
C ARG A 56 -1.00 -0.02 0.97
N SER A 57 -0.98 -0.85 -0.06
CA SER A 57 -1.38 -0.46 -1.41
C SER A 57 -2.85 -0.04 -1.45
N LEU A 58 -3.75 -0.85 -0.87
CA LEU A 58 -5.18 -0.51 -0.77
C LEU A 58 -5.39 0.81 -0.03
N ARG A 59 -4.76 0.99 1.14
CA ARG A 59 -4.85 2.22 1.91
C ARG A 59 -4.41 3.44 1.08
N ALA A 60 -3.29 3.34 0.37
CA ALA A 60 -2.78 4.43 -0.46
C ALA A 60 -3.66 4.73 -1.67
N ARG A 61 -4.23 3.71 -2.33
CA ARG A 61 -5.19 3.88 -3.41
C ARG A 61 -6.45 4.61 -2.93
N LEU A 62 -6.98 4.22 -1.77
CA LEU A 62 -8.16 4.86 -1.17
C LEU A 62 -7.87 6.29 -0.72
N ALA A 63 -6.68 6.54 -0.15
CA ALA A 63 -6.22 7.89 0.17
C ALA A 63 -6.16 8.79 -1.07
N LEU A 64 -5.64 8.27 -2.20
CA LEU A 64 -5.54 9.01 -3.46
C LEU A 64 -6.92 9.40 -3.99
N LEU A 65 -7.89 8.48 -3.90
CA LEU A 65 -9.26 8.74 -4.33
C LEU A 65 -9.95 9.76 -3.42
N HIS A 66 -9.78 9.67 -2.10
CA HIS A 66 -10.30 10.67 -1.18
C HIS A 66 -9.69 12.06 -1.44
N GLU A 67 -8.38 12.15 -1.67
CA GLU A 67 -7.70 13.41 -1.93
C GLU A 67 -8.21 14.12 -3.20
N HIS A 68 -8.44 13.37 -4.28
CA HIS A 68 -8.78 13.95 -5.58
C HIS A 68 -10.27 13.97 -5.92
N LEU A 69 -11.07 13.06 -5.35
CA LEU A 69 -12.51 12.95 -5.60
C LEU A 69 -13.36 13.32 -4.38
N GLY A 70 -12.79 13.27 -3.17
CA GLY A 70 -13.51 13.54 -1.92
C GLY A 70 -14.53 12.44 -1.58
N GLU A 71 -15.61 12.84 -0.92
CA GLU A 71 -16.74 11.97 -0.61
C GLU A 71 -17.30 11.31 -1.89
N PRO A 72 -17.68 10.02 -1.85
CA PRO A 72 -17.81 9.17 -0.67
C PRO A 72 -16.57 8.28 -0.41
N TRP A 73 -15.41 8.60 -0.99
CA TRP A 73 -14.19 7.85 -0.69
C TRP A 73 -13.74 8.17 0.74
N PRO A 74 -13.43 7.18 1.59
CA PRO A 74 -13.17 7.44 3.00
C PRO A 74 -11.78 8.04 3.23
N ASP A 75 -11.65 8.93 4.21
CA ASP A 75 -10.36 9.45 4.66
C ASP A 75 -9.49 8.32 5.28
N MET A 76 -8.32 8.08 4.69
CA MET A 76 -7.37 7.03 5.08
C MET A 76 -6.18 7.55 5.89
N SER A 77 -6.25 8.79 6.40
CA SER A 77 -5.28 9.31 7.35
C SER A 77 -5.24 8.46 8.63
N ASP A 78 -4.08 8.43 9.31
CA ASP A 78 -3.95 7.69 10.56
C ASP A 78 -4.97 8.17 11.61
N ALA A 79 -5.24 9.48 11.66
CA ALA A 79 -6.22 10.05 12.57
C ALA A 79 -7.64 9.54 12.28
N ALA A 80 -8.04 9.49 11.01
CA ALA A 80 -9.36 9.00 10.61
C ALA A 80 -9.52 7.50 10.85
N LEU A 81 -8.48 6.70 10.57
CA LEU A 81 -8.50 5.26 10.83
C LEU A 81 -8.54 4.94 12.32
N ALA A 82 -7.81 5.68 13.15
CA ALA A 82 -7.85 5.51 14.60
C ALA A 82 -9.23 5.85 15.18
N LYS A 83 -9.83 6.98 14.74
CA LYS A 83 -11.18 7.38 15.16
C LYS A 83 -12.23 6.33 14.84
N ARG A 84 -12.18 5.77 13.63
CA ARG A 84 -13.12 4.77 13.11
C ARG A 84 -12.72 3.32 13.39
N ALA A 85 -11.71 3.07 14.24
CA ALA A 85 -11.20 1.72 14.51
C ALA A 85 -12.31 0.72 14.88
N GLU A 86 -13.34 1.14 15.60
CA GLU A 86 -14.47 0.27 15.93
C GLU A 86 -15.27 -0.23 14.71
N GLU A 87 -15.35 0.56 13.65
CA GLU A 87 -16.12 0.22 12.43
C GLU A 87 -15.42 -0.86 11.60
N TRP A 88 -14.09 -0.78 11.48
CA TRP A 88 -13.31 -1.64 10.55
C TRP A 88 -12.43 -2.67 11.26
N LEU A 89 -11.84 -2.32 12.40
CA LEU A 89 -10.90 -3.18 13.13
C LEU A 89 -11.63 -4.14 14.07
N ALA A 90 -12.69 -3.71 14.76
CA ALA A 90 -13.41 -4.57 15.69
C ALA A 90 -13.98 -5.83 15.02
N PRO A 91 -14.72 -5.75 13.89
CA PRO A 91 -15.25 -6.93 13.23
C PRO A 91 -14.15 -7.88 12.74
N ALA A 92 -13.01 -7.32 12.28
CA ALA A 92 -11.87 -8.11 11.83
C ALA A 92 -11.19 -8.87 12.97
N VAL A 93 -11.03 -8.23 14.14
CA VAL A 93 -10.49 -8.87 15.35
C VAL A 93 -11.45 -9.95 15.87
N MET A 94 -12.75 -9.67 15.93
CA MET A 94 -13.76 -10.65 16.36
C MET A 94 -13.77 -11.88 15.45
N SER A 95 -13.72 -11.68 14.13
CA SER A 95 -13.63 -12.76 13.15
C SER A 95 -12.39 -13.63 13.36
N LEU A 96 -11.23 -13.00 13.57
CA LEU A 96 -9.97 -13.69 13.84
C LEU A 96 -10.05 -14.55 15.12
N VAL A 97 -10.64 -14.02 16.20
CA VAL A 97 -10.82 -14.77 17.46
C VAL A 97 -11.83 -15.91 17.27
N GLY A 98 -12.95 -15.67 16.57
CA GLY A 98 -13.97 -16.67 16.29
C GLY A 98 -13.45 -17.87 15.49
N GLN A 99 -12.62 -17.62 14.47
CA GLN A 99 -11.97 -18.68 13.69
C GLN A 99 -10.97 -19.51 14.50
N ALA A 100 -10.29 -18.90 15.48
CA ALA A 100 -9.41 -19.62 16.40
C ALA A 100 -10.19 -20.49 17.41
N GLY A 101 -11.43 -20.12 17.71
CA GLY A 101 -12.35 -20.90 18.54
C GLY A 101 -12.90 -22.14 17.82
N SER A 102 -13.27 -22.01 16.54
CA SER A 102 -13.95 -23.07 15.79
C SER A 102 -13.05 -24.25 15.38
N ARG A 103 -11.74 -24.03 15.17
CA ARG A 103 -10.77 -25.07 14.75
C ARG A 103 -10.36 -26.05 15.88
N GLY A 104 -10.84 -25.85 17.11
CA GLY A 104 -10.55 -26.71 18.27
C GLY A 104 -11.67 -27.66 18.67
N SER A 105 -12.75 -27.76 17.87
CA SER A 105 -13.94 -28.57 18.20
C SER A 105 -13.90 -30.02 17.68
N SER A 106 -12.92 -30.40 16.86
CA SER A 106 -12.72 -31.80 16.43
C SER A 106 -11.71 -32.46 17.37
N GLY A 107 -12.21 -33.43 18.15
CA GLY A 107 -11.62 -33.91 19.39
C GLY A 107 -10.16 -34.39 19.32
N ALA A 108 -9.40 -33.96 20.32
CA ALA A 108 -8.46 -34.78 21.08
C ALA A 108 -8.11 -34.03 22.36
N ALA A 109 -8.31 -34.67 23.51
CA ALA A 109 -7.84 -34.17 24.78
C ALA A 109 -6.31 -34.15 24.79
N ALA A 110 -5.71 -32.97 24.97
CA ALA A 110 -4.34 -32.84 25.44
C ALA A 110 -4.17 -31.51 26.20
N SER A 111 -4.03 -31.69 27.50
CA SER A 111 -3.63 -30.75 28.53
C SER A 111 -2.36 -29.98 28.16
N SER A 112 -2.45 -28.64 28.10
CA SER A 112 -1.50 -27.73 28.75
C SER A 112 -2.11 -26.34 28.77
N ALA A 113 -1.95 -25.63 29.88
CA ALA A 113 -2.37 -24.25 30.10
C ALA A 113 -1.50 -23.26 29.29
N GLY A 114 -1.46 -23.46 27.97
CA GLY A 114 -0.89 -22.53 27.00
C GLY A 114 -2.03 -21.87 26.27
N SER A 115 -2.40 -20.67 26.71
CA SER A 115 -3.28 -19.72 26.02
C SER A 115 -3.22 -19.95 24.50
N ARG A 116 -4.34 -20.33 23.87
CA ARG A 116 -4.47 -20.35 22.41
C ARG A 116 -4.13 -18.95 21.93
N ARG A 117 -2.86 -18.74 21.53
CA ARG A 117 -2.26 -17.42 21.41
C ARG A 117 -2.95 -16.65 20.30
N PHE A 118 -3.83 -15.74 20.69
CA PHE A 118 -4.26 -14.65 19.83
C PHE A 118 -3.02 -13.90 19.34
N SER A 119 -2.85 -13.84 18.02
CA SER A 119 -1.77 -13.09 17.39
C SER A 119 -2.39 -12.12 16.41
N LEU A 120 -2.17 -10.82 16.64
CA LEU A 120 -2.58 -9.78 15.71
C LEU A 120 -1.92 -9.93 14.35
N GLU A 121 -0.78 -10.65 14.25
CA GLU A 121 -0.06 -10.86 12.98
C GLU A 121 -0.86 -11.60 11.90
N ARG A 122 -1.97 -12.25 12.27
CA ARG A 122 -2.85 -12.99 11.36
C ARG A 122 -4.04 -12.17 10.86
N LEU A 123 -4.13 -10.91 11.28
CA LEU A 123 -5.23 -10.03 10.90
C LEU A 123 -5.10 -9.65 9.42
N ASP A 124 -6.15 -9.91 8.65
CA ASP A 124 -6.25 -9.49 7.25
C ASP A 124 -6.64 -8.00 7.20
N MET A 125 -5.62 -7.15 7.09
CA MET A 125 -5.78 -5.70 7.10
C MET A 125 -6.43 -5.17 5.83
N ALA A 126 -6.16 -5.80 4.67
CA ALA A 126 -6.76 -5.39 3.41
C ALA A 126 -8.27 -5.60 3.45
N GLN A 127 -8.73 -6.77 3.92
CA GLN A 127 -10.16 -7.05 4.07
C GLN A 127 -10.81 -6.15 5.10
N ALA A 128 -10.13 -5.83 6.20
CA ALA A 128 -10.64 -4.91 7.22
C ALA A 128 -10.86 -3.50 6.64
N LEU A 129 -9.92 -2.98 5.83
CA LEU A 129 -10.09 -1.69 5.15
C LEU A 129 -11.18 -1.70 4.09
N ARG A 130 -11.37 -2.81 3.36
CA ARG A 130 -12.47 -2.93 2.37
C ARG A 130 -13.85 -2.76 3.01
N ALA A 131 -14.00 -3.07 4.31
CA ALA A 131 -15.26 -2.86 5.02
C ALA A 131 -15.66 -1.37 5.15
N LEU A 132 -14.70 -0.45 5.02
CA LEU A 132 -14.97 1.00 5.01
C LEU A 132 -15.47 1.51 3.65
N LEU A 133 -15.39 0.70 2.58
CA LEU A 133 -15.77 1.16 1.25
C LEU A 133 -17.29 1.14 1.08
N PRO A 134 -17.91 2.30 0.77
CA PRO A 134 -19.33 2.31 0.47
C PRO A 134 -19.60 1.61 -0.87
N TRP A 135 -20.74 0.93 -0.92
CA TRP A 135 -21.33 0.49 -2.17
C TRP A 135 -22.11 1.67 -2.78
N PRO A 136 -22.02 1.93 -4.11
CA PRO A 136 -21.39 1.12 -5.16
C PRO A 136 -19.91 1.43 -5.46
N GLN A 137 -19.29 2.40 -4.79
CA GLN A 137 -17.95 2.91 -5.15
C GLN A 137 -16.85 1.86 -5.07
N ALA A 138 -16.99 0.86 -4.19
CA ALA A 138 -16.10 -0.30 -4.15
C ALA A 138 -15.88 -0.94 -5.54
N ALA A 139 -16.89 -0.95 -6.42
CA ALA A 139 -16.78 -1.53 -7.77
C ALA A 139 -15.94 -0.67 -8.74
N ARG A 140 -15.78 0.63 -8.46
CA ARG A 140 -15.01 1.57 -9.31
C ARG A 140 -13.54 1.69 -8.90
N LEU A 141 -13.12 1.06 -7.80
CA LEU A 141 -11.75 1.15 -7.29
C LEU A 141 -10.71 0.72 -8.33
N GLU A 142 -10.98 -0.37 -9.04
CA GLU A 142 -10.03 -0.93 -10.02
C GLU A 142 -9.94 -0.10 -11.30
N GLU A 143 -11.02 0.59 -11.65
CA GLU A 143 -11.05 1.54 -12.79
C GLU A 143 -10.31 2.84 -12.44
N LEU A 144 -10.57 3.39 -11.25
CA LEU A 144 -10.09 4.72 -10.86
C LEU A 144 -8.65 4.72 -10.35
N ALA A 145 -8.24 3.66 -9.66
CA ALA A 145 -6.89 3.49 -9.12
C ALA A 145 -6.45 2.03 -9.29
N PRO A 146 -6.14 1.58 -10.52
CA PRO A 146 -5.82 0.18 -10.80
C PRO A 146 -4.55 -0.33 -10.10
N GLU A 147 -4.49 -1.59 -9.69
CA GLU A 147 -3.22 -2.18 -9.21
C GLU A 147 -2.16 -2.34 -10.31
N ARG A 148 -2.61 -2.49 -11.56
CA ARG A 148 -1.75 -2.74 -12.72
C ARG A 148 -2.22 -1.94 -13.92
N ILE A 149 -1.25 -1.41 -14.66
CA ILE A 149 -1.48 -0.75 -15.93
C ILE A 149 -0.92 -1.63 -17.03
N GLU A 150 -1.74 -1.85 -18.06
CA GLU A 150 -1.28 -2.45 -19.31
C GLU A 150 -0.44 -1.43 -20.07
N VAL A 151 0.80 -1.79 -20.37
CA VAL A 151 1.70 -0.98 -21.19
C VAL A 151 1.68 -1.49 -22.63
N PRO A 152 2.13 -0.71 -23.64
CA PRO A 152 2.00 -1.09 -25.06
C PRO A 152 2.57 -2.46 -25.45
N SER A 153 3.50 -3.02 -24.66
CA SER A 153 3.99 -4.40 -24.86
C SER A 153 2.97 -5.49 -24.53
N GLY A 154 1.80 -5.14 -23.97
CA GLY A 154 0.80 -6.04 -23.39
C GLY A 154 1.13 -6.50 -21.96
N SER A 155 2.25 -6.03 -21.38
CA SER A 155 2.61 -6.36 -20.00
C SER A 155 1.72 -5.63 -19.00
N GLN A 156 1.30 -6.33 -17.95
CA GLN A 156 0.56 -5.77 -16.80
C GLN A 156 1.53 -5.36 -15.69
N VAL A 157 1.92 -4.09 -15.65
CA VAL A 157 2.93 -3.55 -14.74
C VAL A 157 2.26 -3.01 -13.47
N ARG A 158 2.76 -3.38 -12.29
CA ARG A 158 2.21 -2.90 -11.01
C ARG A 158 2.44 -1.40 -10.85
N VAL A 159 1.42 -0.71 -10.35
CA VAL A 159 1.50 0.66 -9.90
C VAL A 159 1.82 0.66 -8.40
N ASP A 160 2.85 1.39 -8.00
CA ASP A 160 3.21 1.63 -6.61
C ASP A 160 2.55 2.93 -6.14
N TYR A 161 1.66 2.82 -5.16
CA TYR A 161 0.95 3.96 -4.55
C TYR A 161 1.56 4.39 -3.21
N GLY A 162 2.46 3.58 -2.64
CA GLY A 162 3.04 3.80 -1.31
C GLY A 162 4.31 4.65 -1.34
N SER A 163 4.90 4.84 -2.52
CA SER A 163 6.06 5.71 -2.69
C SER A 163 5.64 7.19 -2.61
N SER A 164 5.90 7.84 -1.48
CA SER A 164 6.04 9.30 -1.48
C SER A 164 7.28 9.62 -2.30
N ALA A 165 7.11 9.91 -3.59
CA ALA A 165 8.18 10.34 -4.47
C ALA A 165 8.67 11.73 -4.02
N ALA A 166 9.49 11.77 -2.97
CA ALA A 166 10.28 12.92 -2.60
C ALA A 166 11.34 13.13 -3.68
N GLY A 167 10.98 13.81 -4.77
CA GLY A 167 11.92 14.14 -5.83
C GLY A 167 11.29 14.42 -7.19
N SER A 168 10.54 15.52 -7.30
CA SER A 168 10.56 16.44 -8.46
C SER A 168 9.42 17.48 -8.38
N ALA A 169 9.59 18.46 -7.50
CA ALA A 169 9.06 19.80 -7.72
C ALA A 169 10.24 20.76 -7.50
N GLY A 170 10.43 21.72 -8.41
CA GLY A 170 11.53 22.68 -8.35
C GLY A 170 11.58 23.47 -7.04
N PRO A 171 12.67 24.24 -6.80
CA PRO A 171 12.87 24.90 -5.53
C PRO A 171 11.85 26.03 -5.39
N SER A 172 10.89 25.86 -4.49
CA SER A 172 10.20 27.00 -3.89
C SER A 172 10.09 26.76 -2.40
N ALA A 173 10.69 27.68 -1.65
CA ALA A 173 11.02 27.58 -0.26
C ALA A 173 9.80 27.52 0.66
N ALA A 174 9.84 26.62 1.64
CA ALA A 174 9.51 26.90 3.04
C ALA A 174 10.00 25.74 3.94
N THR A 175 11.11 26.01 4.63
CA THR A 175 11.35 25.73 6.05
C THR A 175 10.73 24.48 6.69
N GLY A 176 11.61 23.53 6.99
CA GLY A 176 11.74 22.85 8.28
C GLY A 176 10.50 22.27 8.97
N ALA A 177 10.34 20.95 8.86
CA ALA A 177 10.01 20.06 9.98
C ALA A 177 10.23 18.61 9.49
N MET A 178 11.13 17.86 10.13
CA MET A 178 11.15 16.40 10.01
C MET A 178 9.99 15.86 10.85
N ASP A 179 8.79 15.91 10.29
CA ASP A 179 7.63 15.31 10.93
C ASP A 179 7.36 13.95 10.30
N SER A 180 7.62 12.91 11.08
CA SER A 180 7.22 11.52 10.84
C SER A 180 5.69 11.33 10.95
N ALA A 181 4.91 12.26 10.38
CA ALA A 181 3.45 12.30 10.38
C ALA A 181 2.83 11.95 9.01
N GLY A 182 3.66 11.59 8.02
CA GLY A 182 3.25 11.37 6.63
C GLY A 182 2.70 9.98 6.29
N THR A 183 2.51 9.08 7.26
CA THR A 183 1.99 7.72 7.04
C THR A 183 0.47 7.75 6.82
N GLY A 184 0.01 8.37 5.74
CA GLY A 184 -1.41 8.53 5.46
C GLY A 184 -1.74 9.46 4.30
N GLN A 185 -0.76 10.17 3.76
CA GLN A 185 -0.91 10.94 2.53
C GLN A 185 -0.65 10.04 1.32
N ALA A 186 -1.47 10.19 0.28
CA ALA A 186 -1.30 9.42 -0.94
C ALA A 186 0.01 9.81 -1.62
N GLY A 187 0.88 8.84 -1.87
CA GLY A 187 2.06 9.05 -2.71
C GLY A 187 1.63 9.29 -4.16
N ARG A 188 2.53 9.89 -4.96
CA ARG A 188 2.31 9.93 -6.41
C ARG A 188 2.37 8.49 -6.94
N PRO A 189 1.36 8.02 -7.70
CA PRO A 189 1.38 6.67 -8.26
C PRO A 189 2.57 6.51 -9.21
N VAL A 190 3.39 5.47 -8.99
CA VAL A 190 4.61 5.20 -9.75
C VAL A 190 4.46 3.93 -10.58
N LEU A 191 4.82 4.00 -11.86
CA LEU A 191 4.95 2.84 -12.74
C LEU A 191 6.42 2.60 -13.08
N ALA A 192 7.02 1.58 -12.45
CA ALA A 192 8.38 1.17 -12.74
C ALA A 192 8.40 0.22 -13.96
N VAL A 193 8.72 0.77 -15.13
CA VAL A 193 8.57 0.09 -16.42
C VAL A 193 9.82 0.25 -17.27
N ARG A 194 10.19 -0.78 -18.03
CA ARG A 194 11.34 -0.70 -18.92
C ARG A 194 11.01 0.18 -20.13
N VAL A 195 11.94 1.03 -20.55
CA VAL A 195 11.75 1.98 -21.67
C VAL A 195 11.20 1.28 -22.92
N GLN A 196 11.72 0.10 -23.26
CA GLN A 196 11.28 -0.63 -24.46
C GLN A 196 9.83 -1.14 -24.42
N GLU A 197 9.22 -1.19 -23.24
CA GLU A 197 7.81 -1.56 -23.09
C GLU A 197 6.87 -0.36 -23.27
N CYS A 198 7.42 0.85 -23.32
CA CYS A 198 6.69 2.11 -23.51
C CYS A 198 6.76 2.66 -24.95
N PHE A 199 7.51 2.04 -25.87
CA PHE A 199 7.50 2.46 -27.28
C PHE A 199 6.08 2.38 -27.86
N GLY A 200 5.71 3.33 -28.71
CA GLY A 200 4.33 3.47 -29.17
C GLY A 200 3.41 4.26 -28.23
N TRP A 201 3.85 4.57 -27.00
CA TRP A 201 3.03 5.28 -26.04
C TRP A 201 3.18 6.80 -26.20
N ALA A 202 2.13 7.45 -26.69
CA ALA A 202 2.18 8.88 -26.97
C ALA A 202 2.01 9.78 -25.73
N ALA A 203 1.26 9.34 -24.73
CA ALA A 203 0.93 10.16 -23.56
C ALA A 203 1.11 9.37 -22.27
N THR A 204 1.51 10.06 -21.20
CA THR A 204 1.57 9.48 -19.85
C THR A 204 0.19 8.97 -19.45
N PRO A 205 0.07 7.72 -18.93
CA PRO A 205 -1.19 7.25 -18.37
C PRO A 205 -1.65 8.14 -17.23
N ARG A 206 -2.94 8.46 -17.24
CA ARG A 206 -3.61 9.19 -16.16
C ARG A 206 -4.67 8.32 -15.52
N ILE A 207 -4.74 8.36 -14.20
CA ILE A 207 -5.73 7.65 -13.38
C ILE A 207 -6.60 8.68 -12.64
N VAL A 208 -7.57 8.21 -11.84
CA VAL A 208 -8.52 9.05 -11.10
C VAL A 208 -9.25 10.02 -12.03
N GLU A 209 -9.96 9.47 -13.02
CA GLU A 209 -10.71 10.25 -14.03
C GLU A 209 -9.83 11.26 -14.79
N GLY A 210 -8.55 10.91 -15.03
CA GLY A 210 -7.59 11.75 -15.75
C GLY A 210 -6.90 12.83 -14.90
N ARG A 211 -7.24 12.94 -13.61
CA ARG A 211 -6.71 13.99 -12.71
C ARG A 211 -5.26 13.76 -12.32
N VAL A 212 -4.84 12.50 -12.22
CA VAL A 212 -3.52 12.13 -11.70
C VAL A 212 -2.68 11.48 -12.79
N ALA A 213 -1.58 12.12 -13.17
CA ALA A 213 -0.58 11.50 -14.04
C ALA A 213 0.29 10.51 -13.23
N VAL A 214 0.48 9.32 -13.79
CA VAL A 214 1.34 8.29 -13.19
C VAL A 214 2.79 8.62 -13.49
N LEU A 215 3.61 8.67 -12.45
CA LEU A 215 5.05 8.90 -12.57
C LEU A 215 5.72 7.66 -13.15
N LEU A 216 6.38 7.79 -14.29
CA LEU A 216 7.09 6.70 -14.94
C LEU A 216 8.53 6.65 -14.43
N HIS A 217 8.86 5.59 -13.70
CA HIS A 217 10.25 5.22 -13.44
C HIS A 217 10.71 4.36 -14.61
N LEU A 218 11.32 5.00 -15.60
CA LEU A 218 11.79 4.35 -16.81
C LEU A 218 13.08 3.58 -16.51
N LEU A 219 13.08 2.30 -16.87
CA LEU A 219 14.13 1.35 -16.53
C LEU A 219 14.88 0.83 -17.78
N SER A 220 16.14 0.48 -17.58
CA SER A 220 16.94 -0.27 -18.55
C SER A 220 16.47 -1.74 -18.66
N PRO A 221 16.97 -2.53 -19.64
CA PRO A 221 16.70 -3.96 -19.71
C PRO A 221 17.05 -4.73 -18.43
N ALA A 222 18.07 -4.29 -17.69
CA ALA A 222 18.48 -4.88 -16.41
C ALA A 222 17.72 -4.29 -15.19
N ARG A 223 16.61 -3.57 -15.42
CA ARG A 223 15.78 -2.93 -14.38
C ARG A 223 16.53 -1.89 -13.53
N ARG A 224 17.50 -1.20 -14.12
CA ARG A 224 18.16 -0.04 -13.51
C ARG A 224 17.39 1.24 -13.91
N PRO A 225 17.12 2.19 -13.00
CA PRO A 225 16.52 3.47 -13.38
C PRO A 225 17.39 4.21 -14.40
N VAL A 226 16.76 4.76 -15.44
CA VAL A 226 17.42 5.58 -16.48
C VAL A 226 16.79 6.95 -16.65
N ALA A 227 15.49 7.09 -16.33
CA ALA A 227 14.80 8.37 -16.29
C ALA A 227 13.59 8.28 -15.36
N VAL A 228 13.14 9.44 -14.88
CA VAL A 228 11.89 9.61 -14.13
C VAL A 228 11.12 10.71 -14.82
N THR A 229 9.88 10.45 -15.24
CA THR A 229 9.05 11.44 -15.93
C THR A 229 7.57 11.24 -15.65
N ASP A 230 6.81 12.32 -15.53
CA ASP A 230 5.35 12.35 -15.58
C ASP A 230 4.83 12.91 -16.92
N ASP A 231 5.74 13.31 -17.81
CA ASP A 231 5.48 13.75 -19.17
C ASP A 231 6.29 12.89 -20.16
N LEU A 232 5.65 11.82 -20.62
CA LEU A 232 6.25 10.86 -21.54
C LEU A 232 6.51 11.49 -22.92
N ALA A 233 5.69 12.46 -23.34
CA ALA A 233 5.86 13.13 -24.62
C ALA A 233 7.16 13.97 -24.63
N SER A 234 7.33 14.82 -23.62
CA SER A 234 8.57 15.60 -23.45
C SER A 234 9.80 14.70 -23.29
N PHE A 235 9.66 13.55 -22.60
CA PHE A 235 10.73 12.58 -22.51
C PHE A 235 11.15 12.03 -23.89
N TRP A 236 10.21 11.67 -24.76
CA TRP A 236 10.56 11.15 -26.08
C TRP A 236 11.29 12.16 -26.96
N GLU A 237 10.91 13.43 -26.89
CA GLU A 237 11.52 14.49 -27.68
C GLU A 237 12.91 14.88 -27.16
N GLN A 238 13.06 15.01 -25.84
CA GLN A 238 14.23 15.66 -25.23
C GLN A 238 15.12 14.70 -24.46
N GLY A 239 14.54 13.76 -23.70
CA GLY A 239 15.28 12.86 -22.81
C GLY A 239 15.76 11.57 -23.48
N TYR A 240 14.92 10.97 -24.32
CA TYR A 240 15.19 9.69 -24.97
C TYR A 240 16.42 9.68 -25.87
N PRO A 241 16.78 10.74 -26.64
CA PRO A 241 18.01 10.74 -27.44
C PRO A 241 19.28 10.42 -26.63
N GLN A 242 19.38 10.95 -25.40
CA GLN A 242 20.51 10.68 -24.51
C GLN A 242 20.46 9.24 -23.97
N VAL A 243 19.31 8.81 -23.46
CA VAL A 243 19.10 7.43 -22.97
C VAL A 243 19.41 6.42 -24.08
N ARG A 244 18.94 6.67 -25.30
CA ARG A 244 19.19 5.85 -26.49
C ARG A 244 20.68 5.71 -26.77
N SER A 245 21.42 6.81 -26.76
CA SER A 245 22.88 6.82 -27.01
C SER A 245 23.62 5.93 -26.02
N GLU A 246 23.32 6.08 -24.73
CA GLU A 246 23.93 5.28 -23.65
C GLU A 246 23.52 3.80 -23.73
N MET A 247 22.22 3.54 -23.89
CA MET A 247 21.66 2.20 -23.86
C MET A 247 22.08 1.37 -25.08
N ARG A 248 22.30 1.98 -26.24
CA ARG A 248 22.80 1.27 -27.43
C ARG A 248 24.21 0.72 -27.22
N GLY A 249 25.05 1.40 -26.44
CA GLY A 249 26.38 0.92 -26.05
C GLY A 249 26.31 -0.21 -25.01
N ARG A 250 25.51 -0.03 -23.94
CA ARG A 250 25.41 -1.01 -22.85
C ARG A 250 24.60 -2.26 -23.19
N TYR A 251 23.59 -2.13 -24.06
CA TYR A 251 22.65 -3.18 -24.41
C TYR A 251 22.48 -3.29 -25.94
N PRO A 252 23.55 -3.67 -26.68
CA PRO A 252 23.56 -3.66 -28.16
C PRO A 252 22.61 -4.70 -28.80
N LYS A 253 22.18 -5.72 -28.03
CA LYS A 253 21.22 -6.74 -28.49
C LYS A 253 19.76 -6.30 -28.42
N HIS A 254 19.46 -5.14 -27.83
CA HIS A 254 18.12 -4.59 -27.72
C HIS A 254 17.85 -3.56 -28.82
N ALA A 255 16.59 -3.42 -29.23
CA ALA A 255 16.16 -2.41 -30.19
C ALA A 255 16.07 -1.03 -29.51
N TRP A 256 16.76 -0.05 -30.10
CA TRP A 256 16.79 1.35 -29.65
C TRP A 256 16.43 2.26 -30.84
N PRO A 257 15.14 2.32 -31.21
CA PRO A 257 14.64 3.00 -32.42
C PRO A 257 14.96 4.50 -32.36
N GLU A 258 15.09 5.14 -33.52
CA GLU A 258 15.19 6.61 -33.60
C GLU A 258 13.84 7.28 -33.40
N ASP A 259 12.78 6.62 -33.88
CA ASP A 259 11.40 7.01 -33.67
C ASP A 259 10.76 6.11 -32.59
N PRO A 260 10.73 6.54 -31.30
CA PRO A 260 10.08 5.78 -30.23
C PRO A 260 8.55 5.83 -30.29
N TRP A 261 7.96 6.77 -31.04
CA TRP A 261 6.52 6.98 -31.13
C TRP A 261 5.82 5.92 -31.96
N ASN A 262 6.49 5.42 -33.00
CA ASN A 262 5.92 4.42 -33.91
C ASN A 262 6.59 3.05 -33.78
N ALA A 263 7.59 2.91 -32.91
CA ALA A 263 8.27 1.64 -32.72
C ALA A 263 7.39 0.64 -31.94
N PRO A 264 7.39 -0.65 -32.32
CA PRO A 264 6.66 -1.67 -31.57
C PRO A 264 7.33 -1.88 -30.20
N ALA A 265 6.52 -1.79 -29.14
CA ALA A 265 6.97 -2.15 -27.80
C ALA A 265 7.28 -3.65 -27.71
N THR A 266 8.30 -3.99 -26.91
CA THR A 266 8.73 -5.39 -26.74
C THR A 266 8.99 -5.73 -25.29
N ARG A 267 8.49 -6.89 -24.86
CA ARG A 267 8.78 -7.45 -23.53
C ARG A 267 10.20 -8.03 -23.42
N GLY A 268 10.89 -8.28 -24.53
CA GLY A 268 12.19 -8.95 -24.56
C GLY A 268 13.20 -8.26 -25.46
N THR A 269 14.27 -8.97 -25.82
CA THR A 269 15.13 -8.55 -26.93
C THR A 269 14.31 -8.67 -28.21
N GLY A 270 13.79 -7.56 -28.73
CA GLY A 270 13.19 -7.50 -30.06
C GLY A 270 14.21 -8.03 -31.07
N ARG A 271 14.00 -9.25 -31.56
CA ARG A 271 14.91 -9.90 -32.51
C ARG A 271 14.75 -9.16 -33.84
N ARG A 272 15.78 -8.44 -34.25
CA ARG A 272 15.91 -7.80 -35.57
C ARG A 272 15.62 -8.90 -36.62
N ARG A 273 14.46 -8.85 -37.26
CA ARG A 273 14.21 -9.58 -38.52
C ARG A 273 14.67 -8.71 -39.66
#